data_AF-A0A7S2L114-F1
#
_entry.id   AF-A0A7S2L114-F1
#
_cell.length_a   1.000
_cell.length_b   1.000
_cell.length_c   1.000
_cell.angle_alpha   90.00
_cell.angle_beta   90.00
_cell.angle_gamma   90.00
#
_symmetry.space_group_name_H-M   'P 1'
#
loop_
_entity.id
_entity.type
_entity.pdbx_description
1 polymer ?
#
loop_
_entity_poly.entity_id
_entity_poly.type
_entity_poly.pdbx_seq_one_letter_code
_entity_poly.pdbx_strand_id
1 'polypeptide(L)'
;DDCDLVRYCSDDCEQNHISQHAGACKKRAVELRDELLFKQPESSHVGDCPICCLPVHLDLNKATMMVCCSKLVCDGCDHANQKREAVGKLERKCPFCRKPIPSTKDRADKMIMKRIEANDPVA
;
A
#
# COMPACT_ATOMS: atom_id res chain seq x y z
N ASP A 1 31.02 -3.76 19.40
CA ASP A 1 30.72 -2.75 20.43
C ASP A 1 30.96 -1.32 19.95
N ASP A 2 31.05 -1.08 18.64
CA ASP A 2 31.31 0.27 18.12
C ASP A 2 30.00 1.02 17.82
N CYS A 3 29.96 2.30 18.20
CA CYS A 3 28.82 3.17 17.92
C CYS A 3 29.02 3.87 16.57
N ASP A 4 28.42 3.35 15.50
CA ASP A 4 28.50 3.95 14.14
C ASP A 4 27.68 5.24 13.98
N LEU A 5 26.95 5.67 15.01
CA LEU A 5 26.01 6.80 14.96
C LEU A 5 26.64 8.14 15.35
N VAL A 6 27.81 8.12 15.99
CA VAL A 6 28.50 9.31 16.51
C VAL A 6 29.93 9.29 15.96
N ARG A 7 30.43 10.45 15.53
CA ARG A 7 31.83 10.60 15.11
C ARG A 7 32.65 11.18 16.24
N TYR A 8 33.78 10.57 16.55
CA TYR A 8 34.76 11.09 17.52
C TYR A 8 35.90 11.82 16.83
N CYS A 9 36.52 12.77 17.56
CA CYS A 9 37.71 13.48 17.08
C CYS A 9 39.02 12.72 17.31
N SER A 10 39.01 11.71 18.19
CA SER A 10 40.15 10.87 18.52
C SER A 10 39.69 9.61 19.26
N ASP A 11 40.56 8.58 19.26
CA ASP A 11 40.33 7.32 19.98
C ASP A 11 40.18 7.54 21.49
N ASP A 12 40.92 8.50 22.07
CA ASP A 12 40.79 8.90 23.48
C ASP A 12 39.40 9.45 23.78
N CYS A 13 38.83 10.27 22.89
CA CYS A 13 37.49 10.79 23.05
C CYS A 13 36.43 9.68 22.92
N GLU A 14 36.65 8.70 22.05
CA GLU A 14 35.76 7.54 21.94
C GLU A 14 35.72 6.74 23.25
N GLN A 15 36.88 6.33 23.77
CA GLN A 15 36.95 5.52 24.99
C GLN A 15 36.31 6.22 26.19
N ASN A 16 36.50 7.54 26.32
CA ASN A 16 35.96 8.31 27.44
C ASN A 16 34.46 8.56 27.36
N HIS A 17 33.86 8.54 26.16
CA HIS A 17 32.47 8.96 25.96
C HIS A 17 31.52 7.84 25.54
N ILE A 18 32.01 6.73 24.97
CA ILE A 18 31.18 5.63 24.47
C ILE A 18 30.23 5.06 25.53
N SER A 19 30.67 4.97 26.78
CA SER A 19 29.86 4.47 27.91
C SER A 19 28.61 5.31 28.18
N GLN A 20 28.65 6.61 27.85
CA GLN A 20 27.55 7.54 28.08
C GLN A 20 26.36 7.27 27.15
N HIS A 21 26.60 6.65 25.98
CA HIS A 21 25.57 6.49 24.94
C HIS A 21 25.54 5.11 24.27
N ALA A 22 26.40 4.15 24.63
CA ALA A 22 26.43 2.81 24.03
C ALA A 22 25.05 2.13 24.04
N GLY A 23 24.31 2.25 25.15
CA GLY A 23 22.94 1.73 25.25
C GLY A 23 21.97 2.40 24.26
N ALA A 24 22.08 3.72 24.10
CA ALA A 24 21.28 4.47 23.13
C ALA A 24 21.66 4.12 21.68
N CYS A 25 22.95 3.97 21.36
CA CYS A 25 23.40 3.54 20.04
C CYS A 25 22.87 2.15 19.69
N LYS A 26 22.95 1.20 20.64
CA LYS A 26 22.42 -0.16 20.44
C LYS A 26 20.92 -0.15 20.19
N LYS A 27 20.16 0.65 20.95
CA LYS A 27 18.72 0.80 20.74
C LYS A 27 18.43 1.37 19.35
N ARG A 28 19.12 2.45 18.96
CA ARG A 28 18.93 3.08 17.65
C ARG A 28 19.32 2.17 16.49
N ALA A 29 20.36 1.34 16.64
CA ALA A 29 20.73 0.35 15.64
C ALA A 29 19.62 -0.69 15.41
N VAL A 30 18.94 -1.14 16.48
CA VAL A 30 17.77 -2.03 16.36
C VAL A 30 16.60 -1.31 15.67
N GLU A 31 16.30 -0.07 16.06
CA GLU A 31 15.23 0.73 15.42
C GLU A 31 15.49 0.93 13.92
N LEU A 32 16.72 1.29 13.53
CA LEU A 32 17.08 1.47 12.12
C LEU A 32 16.98 0.17 11.32
N ARG A 33 17.38 -0.96 11.93
CA ARG A 33 17.25 -2.27 11.31
C ARG A 33 15.77 -2.63 11.09
N ASP A 34 14.91 -2.37 12.06
CA ASP A 34 13.47 -2.60 11.94
C ASP A 34 12.85 -1.67 10.89
N GLU A 35 13.21 -0.38 10.86
CA GLU A 35 12.78 0.54 9.80
C GLU A 35 13.18 0.01 8.41
N LEU A 36 14.42 -0.41 8.22
CA LEU A 36 14.89 -0.94 6.93
C LEU A 36 14.14 -2.21 6.50
N LEU A 37 13.77 -3.08 7.45
CA LEU A 37 13.10 -4.35 7.17
C LEU A 37 11.59 -4.19 6.93
N PHE A 38 10.95 -3.24 7.61
CA PHE A 38 9.49 -3.16 7.66
C PHE A 38 8.90 -1.88 7.06
N LYS A 39 9.72 -0.89 6.70
CA LYS A 39 9.24 0.31 6.01
C LYS A 39 8.65 -0.09 4.67
N GLN A 40 7.36 0.18 4.50
CA GLN A 40 6.71 -0.02 3.21
C GLN A 40 7.26 0.97 2.19
N PRO A 41 7.45 0.54 0.92
CA PRO A 41 7.83 1.47 -0.14
C PRO A 41 6.74 2.52 -0.34
N GLU A 42 7.13 3.73 -0.74
CA GLU A 42 6.19 4.85 -0.92
C GLU A 42 5.17 4.60 -2.03
N SER A 43 5.51 3.75 -3.01
CA SER A 43 4.60 3.30 -4.06
C SER A 43 5.07 1.96 -4.63
N SER A 44 4.22 1.32 -5.44
CA SER A 44 4.59 0.16 -6.25
C SER A 44 4.41 0.46 -7.74
N HIS A 45 5.00 -0.35 -8.63
CA HIS A 45 4.73 -0.25 -10.07
C HIS A 45 3.25 -0.51 -10.43
N VAL A 46 2.50 -1.14 -9.53
CA VAL A 46 1.05 -1.37 -9.62
C VAL A 46 0.27 -0.10 -9.23
N GLY A 47 0.94 0.86 -8.58
CA GLY A 47 0.38 2.09 -8.07
C GLY A 47 -0.24 1.94 -6.68
N ASP A 48 -1.04 2.95 -6.32
CA ASP A 48 -1.69 3.07 -5.02
C ASP A 48 -3.20 2.88 -5.15
N CYS A 49 -3.81 2.37 -4.09
CA CYS A 49 -5.26 2.24 -4.03
C CYS A 49 -5.88 3.65 -4.02
N PRO A 50 -6.83 3.96 -4.92
CA PRO A 50 -7.38 5.30 -5.04
C PRO A 50 -8.38 5.67 -3.92
N ILE A 51 -8.50 4.84 -2.88
CA ILE A 51 -9.42 5.03 -1.75
C ILE A 51 -8.64 5.30 -0.47
N CYS A 52 -7.66 4.46 -0.15
CA CYS A 52 -6.84 4.63 1.05
C CYS A 52 -5.46 5.27 0.79
N CYS A 53 -5.10 5.49 -0.47
CA CYS A 53 -3.80 6.04 -0.89
C CYS A 53 -2.60 5.23 -0.38
N LEU A 54 -2.79 3.93 -0.13
CA LEU A 54 -1.71 3.01 0.21
C LEU A 54 -1.26 2.22 -1.02
N PRO A 55 0.03 1.83 -1.09
CA PRO A 55 0.53 0.98 -2.15
C PRO A 55 -0.32 -0.29 -2.30
N VAL A 56 -0.73 -0.58 -3.53
CA VAL A 56 -1.41 -1.85 -3.81
C VAL A 56 -0.42 -3.00 -3.62
N HIS A 57 -0.89 -4.12 -3.06
CA HIS A 57 -0.07 -5.32 -2.95
C HIS A 57 0.47 -5.76 -4.31
N LEU A 58 1.72 -6.20 -4.35
CA LEU A 58 2.36 -6.76 -5.55
C LEU A 58 1.65 -8.03 -6.06
N ASP A 59 1.01 -8.76 -5.14
CA ASP A 59 0.13 -9.89 -5.47
C ASP A 59 -1.21 -9.34 -5.97
N LEU A 60 -1.43 -9.41 -7.29
CA LEU A 60 -2.64 -8.91 -7.95
C LEU A 60 -3.91 -9.65 -7.48
N ASN A 61 -3.79 -10.81 -6.81
CA ASN A 61 -4.94 -11.47 -6.21
C ASN A 61 -5.46 -10.77 -4.94
N LYS A 62 -4.72 -9.78 -4.44
CA LYS A 62 -5.11 -8.94 -3.28
C LYS A 62 -5.64 -7.57 -3.70
N ALA A 63 -5.98 -7.42 -4.97
CA ALA A 63 -6.58 -6.23 -5.52
C ALA A 63 -7.59 -6.59 -6.61
N THR A 64 -8.62 -5.77 -6.72
CA THR A 64 -9.69 -5.95 -7.70
C THR A 64 -9.71 -4.78 -8.67
N MET A 65 -9.65 -5.08 -9.97
CA MET A 65 -9.84 -4.07 -11.02
C MET A 65 -11.34 -3.85 -11.26
N MET A 66 -11.79 -2.61 -11.08
CA MET A 66 -13.20 -2.26 -11.24
C MET A 66 -13.55 -2.02 -12.70
N VAL A 67 -14.28 -2.95 -13.33
CA VAL A 67 -14.67 -2.90 -14.76
C VAL A 67 -15.40 -1.61 -15.19
N CYS A 68 -15.99 -0.88 -14.24
CA CYS A 68 -16.71 0.37 -14.52
C CYS A 68 -15.82 1.59 -14.70
N CYS A 69 -14.61 1.59 -14.14
CA CYS A 69 -13.68 2.74 -14.13
C CYS A 69 -12.20 2.36 -14.32
N SER A 70 -11.92 1.07 -14.55
CA SER A 70 -10.59 0.47 -14.64
C SER A 70 -9.65 0.88 -13.50
N LYS A 71 -10.20 1.15 -12.31
CA LYS A 71 -9.40 1.46 -11.13
C LYS A 71 -9.10 0.17 -10.38
N LEU A 72 -7.83 -0.01 -10.04
CA LEU A 72 -7.39 -1.09 -9.18
C LEU A 72 -7.57 -0.68 -7.72
N VAL A 73 -8.35 -1.46 -6.99
CA VAL A 73 -8.71 -1.20 -5.59
C VAL A 73 -8.17 -2.34 -4.74
N CYS A 74 -7.52 -2.05 -3.61
CA CYS A 74 -7.06 -3.10 -2.71
C CYS A 74 -8.25 -3.85 -2.08
N ASP A 75 -8.06 -5.14 -1.81
CA ASP A 75 -9.13 -5.98 -1.27
C ASP A 75 -9.65 -5.49 0.08
N GLY A 76 -8.81 -4.81 0.87
CA GLY A 76 -9.24 -4.19 2.13
C GLY A 76 -10.35 -3.15 1.91
N CYS A 77 -10.18 -2.26 0.93
CA CYS A 77 -11.17 -1.25 0.61
C CYS A 77 -12.41 -1.83 -0.07
N ASP A 78 -12.23 -2.81 -0.96
CA ASP A 78 -13.36 -3.49 -1.60
C ASP A 78 -14.20 -4.26 -0.57
N HIS A 79 -13.56 -5.05 0.30
CA HIS A 79 -14.21 -5.78 1.37
C HIS A 79 -14.94 -4.85 2.35
N ALA A 80 -14.33 -3.73 2.74
CA ALA A 80 -14.98 -2.74 3.59
C ALA A 80 -16.25 -2.17 2.94
N ASN A 81 -16.22 -1.92 1.62
CA ASN A 81 -17.40 -1.47 0.89
C ASN A 81 -18.49 -2.55 0.82
N GLN A 82 -18.12 -3.80 0.51
CA GLN A 82 -19.07 -4.92 0.50
C GLN A 82 -19.75 -5.10 1.87
N LYS A 83 -18.99 -4.98 2.97
CA LYS A 83 -19.52 -5.06 4.34
C LYS A 83 -20.54 -3.95 4.61
N ARG A 84 -20.22 -2.71 4.22
CA ARG A 84 -21.16 -1.58 4.33
C ARG A 84 -22.44 -1.84 3.53
N GLU A 85 -22.32 -2.35 2.31
CA GLU A 85 -23.46 -2.64 1.45
C GLU A 85 -24.35 -3.74 2.05
N ALA A 86 -23.76 -4.79 2.58
CA ALA A 86 -24.48 -5.87 3.25
C ALA A 86 -25.24 -5.38 4.49
N VAL A 87 -24.58 -4.62 5.38
CA VAL A 87 -25.19 -4.08 6.60
C VAL A 87 -26.31 -3.09 6.27
N GLY A 88 -26.09 -2.23 5.28
CA GLY A 88 -27.06 -1.22 4.85
C GLY A 88 -28.14 -1.74 3.90
N LYS A 89 -28.11 -3.03 3.51
CA LYS A 89 -28.96 -3.60 2.45
C LYS A 89 -28.95 -2.76 1.17
N LEU A 90 -27.77 -2.27 0.81
CA LEU A 90 -27.56 -1.42 -0.36
C LEU A 90 -27.21 -2.26 -1.59
N GLU A 91 -27.52 -1.72 -2.77
CA GLU A 91 -27.04 -2.27 -4.03
C GLU A 91 -25.51 -2.26 -4.09
N ARG A 92 -24.93 -3.34 -4.63
CA ARG A 92 -23.49 -3.46 -4.84
C ARG A 92 -22.97 -2.47 -5.87
N LYS A 93 -22.05 -1.61 -5.45
CA LYS A 93 -21.49 -0.54 -6.26
C LYS A 93 -19.96 -0.55 -6.19
N CYS A 94 -19.35 -0.02 -7.23
CA CYS A 94 -17.91 0.21 -7.24
C CYS A 94 -17.50 1.09 -6.05
N PRO A 95 -16.51 0.69 -5.24
CA PRO A 95 -16.12 1.45 -4.07
C PRO A 95 -15.50 2.81 -4.43
N PHE A 96 -14.97 2.96 -5.65
CA PHE A 96 -14.40 4.20 -6.16
C PHE A 96 -15.46 5.12 -6.82
N CYS A 97 -15.99 4.73 -7.99
CA CYS A 97 -16.87 5.60 -8.78
C CYS A 97 -18.37 5.41 -8.50
N ARG A 98 -18.74 4.51 -7.58
CA ARG A 98 -20.12 4.24 -7.14
C ARG A 98 -21.10 3.78 -8.22
N LYS A 99 -20.63 3.44 -9.43
CA LYS A 99 -21.45 2.78 -10.45
C LYS A 99 -21.84 1.36 -10.01
N PRO A 100 -23.06 0.88 -10.33
CA PRO A 100 -23.47 -0.48 -10.04
C PRO A 100 -22.48 -1.51 -10.62
N ILE A 101 -22.22 -2.57 -9.86
CA ILE A 101 -21.42 -3.70 -10.33
C ILE A 101 -22.29 -4.53 -11.28
N PRO A 102 -21.78 -4.95 -12.45
CA PRO A 102 -22.56 -5.77 -13.38
C PRO A 102 -22.98 -7.09 -12.73
N SER A 103 -24.25 -7.43 -12.87
CA SER A 103 -24.86 -8.64 -12.31
C SER A 103 -24.49 -9.94 -13.03
N THR A 104 -23.84 -9.85 -14.19
CA THR A 104 -23.53 -10.99 -15.07
C THR A 104 -22.19 -10.76 -15.77
N LYS A 105 -21.47 -11.85 -16.07
CA LYS A 105 -20.19 -11.81 -16.79
C LYS A 105 -20.30 -11.11 -18.15
N ASP A 106 -21.29 -11.44 -18.97
CA ASP A 106 -21.48 -10.79 -20.29
C ASP A 106 -21.62 -9.27 -20.22
N ARG A 107 -22.22 -8.75 -19.13
CA ARG A 107 -22.34 -7.30 -18.91
C ARG A 107 -20.98 -6.70 -18.53
N ALA A 108 -20.20 -7.40 -17.73
CA ALA A 108 -18.84 -6.99 -17.40
C ALA A 108 -17.96 -6.98 -18.66
N ASP A 109 -18.01 -8.03 -19.47
CA ASP A 109 -17.24 -8.16 -20.71
C ASP A 109 -17.60 -7.03 -21.70
N LYS A 110 -18.90 -6.72 -21.86
CA LYS A 110 -19.34 -5.57 -22.66
C LYS A 110 -18.81 -4.24 -22.14
N MET A 111 -18.69 -4.06 -20.83
CA MET A 111 -18.13 -2.84 -20.25
C MET A 111 -16.62 -2.74 -20.47
N ILE A 112 -15.91 -3.87 -20.42
CA ILE A 112 -14.47 -3.97 -20.72
C ILE A 112 -14.24 -3.66 -22.21
N MET A 113 -14.97 -4.31 -23.12
CA MET A 113 -14.81 -4.09 -24.57
C MET A 113 -15.04 -2.62 -24.96
N LYS A 114 -16.04 -1.96 -24.37
CA LYS A 114 -16.28 -0.52 -24.60
C LYS A 114 -15.08 0.36 -24.20
N ARG A 115 -14.31 -0.04 -23.19
CA ARG A 115 -13.11 0.69 -22.75
C ARG A 115 -11.93 0.42 -23.68
N ILE A 116 -11.77 -0.83 -24.12
CA ILE A 116 -10.78 -1.22 -25.13
C ILE A 116 -11.01 -0.45 -26.44
N GLU A 117 -12.26 -0.41 -26.93
CA GLU A 117 -12.65 0.34 -28.13
C GLU A 117 -12.37 1.85 -28.01
N ALA A 118 -12.43 2.38 -26.78
CA ALA A 118 -12.12 3.77 -26.49
C ALA A 118 -10.62 4.06 -26.33
N ASN A 119 -9.74 3.04 -26.43
CA ASN A 119 -8.32 3.14 -26.11
C ASN A 119 -8.06 3.78 -24.74
N ASP A 120 -8.86 3.42 -23.73
CA ASP A 120 -8.70 3.94 -22.37
C ASP A 120 -7.32 3.48 -21.83
N PRO A 121 -6.39 4.41 -21.49
CA PRO A 121 -5.01 4.08 -21.14
C PRO A 121 -4.87 3.26 -19.85
N VAL A 122 -5.95 3.12 -19.09
CA VAL A 122 -5.98 2.30 -17.87
C VAL A 122 -6.78 1.00 -18.02
N ALA A 123 -7.35 0.71 -19.20
CA ALA A 123 -8.19 -0.46 -19.45
C ALA A 123 -7.45 -1.63 -20.11
#